data_AF-A0A9D4TNJ2-F1
#
_entry.id   AF-A0A9D4TNJ2-F1
#
_cell.length_a   1.000
_cell.length_b   1.000
_cell.length_c   1.000
_cell.angle_alpha   90.00
_cell.angle_beta   90.00
_cell.angle_gamma   90.00
#
_symmetry.space_group_name_H-M   'P 1'
#
loop_
_entity.id
_entity.type
_entity.pdbx_description
1 polymer ?
#
loop_
_entity_poly.entity_id
_entity_poly.type
_entity_poly.pdbx_seq_one_letter_code
_entity_poly.pdbx_strand_id
1 'polypeptide(L)' 'MKGRRAGRAVKEPDGEVVWVVGGSQLVCNSVISSQPVSAFDWHSGKAGVFVAAAYDQTVRVGMASRVNAL' A
#
# COMPACT_ATOMS: atom_id res chain seq x y z
N MET A 1 -0.90 -21.15 25.38
CA MET A 1 -1.74 -20.83 24.20
C MET A 1 -3.03 -20.15 24.65
N LYS A 2 -3.24 -18.86 24.36
CA LYS A 2 -4.56 -18.20 24.28
C LYS A 2 -4.43 -16.94 23.40
N GLY A 3 -5.33 -16.81 22.43
CA GLY A 3 -5.12 -16.10 21.16
C GLY A 3 -4.99 -14.58 21.20
N ARG A 4 -4.01 -14.08 20.44
CA ARG A 4 -3.78 -12.68 20.06
C ARG A 4 -4.82 -12.28 19.00
N ARG A 5 -5.87 -11.54 19.39
CA ARG A 5 -6.86 -11.00 18.45
C ARG A 5 -6.28 -9.76 17.75
N ALA A 6 -6.14 -9.84 16.43
CA ALA A 6 -5.94 -8.66 15.58
C ALA A 6 -7.19 -7.76 15.72
N GLY A 7 -6.99 -6.52 16.18
CA GLY A 7 -8.06 -5.55 16.35
C GLY A 7 -8.66 -5.18 15.00
N ARG A 8 -9.97 -5.38 14.85
CA ARG A 8 -10.74 -4.87 13.71
C ARG A 8 -11.07 -3.40 13.99
N ALA A 9 -11.20 -2.61 12.93
CA ALA A 9 -11.49 -1.17 13.02
C ALA A 9 -12.71 -0.90 13.91
N VAL A 10 -12.63 0.12 14.77
CA VAL A 10 -13.72 0.53 15.66
C VAL A 10 -14.41 1.72 15.01
N LYS A 11 -15.74 1.69 14.98
CA LYS A 11 -16.53 2.84 14.53
C LYS A 11 -16.90 3.65 15.78
N GLU A 12 -16.41 4.87 15.85
CA GLU A 12 -16.72 5.81 16.93
C GLU A 12 -18.16 6.35 16.79
N PRO A 13 -18.76 6.89 17.86
CA PRO A 13 -20.13 7.42 17.86
C PRO A 13 -20.40 8.54 16.85
N ASP A 14 -19.35 9.26 16.43
CA ASP A 14 -19.38 10.30 15.39
C ASP A 14 -19.36 9.72 13.96
N GLY A 15 -19.22 8.40 13.83
CA GLY A 15 -19.16 7.68 12.57
C GLY A 15 -17.75 7.55 11.98
N GLU A 16 -16.72 8.14 12.60
CA GLU A 16 -15.33 7.97 12.17
C GLU A 16 -14.83 6.56 12.50
N VAL A 17 -14.08 5.98 11.57
CA VAL A 17 -13.50 4.64 11.74
C VAL A 17 -12.09 4.81 12.26
N VAL A 18 -11.90 4.55 13.55
CA VAL A 18 -10.59 4.56 14.21
C VAL A 18 -9.91 3.21 13.99
N TRP A 19 -8.75 3.25 13.35
CA TRP A 19 -7.95 2.07 13.09
C TRP A 19 -7.17 1.68 14.33
N VAL A 20 -7.26 0.42 14.72
CA VAL A 20 -6.44 -0.15 15.80
C VAL A 20 -4.99 -0.18 15.34
N VAL A 21 -4.07 0.16 16.23
CA VAL A 21 -2.61 0.04 16.00
C VAL A 21 -2.29 -1.34 15.42
N GLY A 22 -1.67 -1.38 14.24
CA GLY A 22 -1.37 -2.61 13.50
C GLY A 22 -2.40 -3.01 12.44
N GLY A 23 -3.46 -2.22 12.22
CA GLY A 23 -4.33 -2.34 11.06
C GLY A 23 -3.64 -1.94 9.76
N SER A 24 -3.91 -2.67 8.67
CA SER A 24 -3.46 -2.32 7.32
C SER A 24 -4.67 -2.10 6.42
N GLN A 25 -4.62 -1.10 5.56
CA GLN A 25 -5.65 -0.79 4.59
C GLN A 25 -5.03 -0.74 3.19
N LEU A 26 -5.68 -1.40 2.24
CA LEU A 26 -5.30 -1.30 0.83
C LEU A 26 -5.55 0.12 0.33
N VAL A 27 -4.48 0.80 -0.12
CA VAL A 27 -4.53 2.17 -0.64
C VAL A 27 -4.79 2.20 -2.14
N CYS A 28 -4.18 1.27 -2.89
CA CYS A 28 -4.31 1.18 -4.34
C CYS A 28 -4.06 -0.28 -4.79
N ASN A 29 -4.69 -0.69 -5.89
CA ASN A 29 -4.43 -1.95 -6.56
C ASN A 29 -4.30 -1.70 -8.07
N SER A 30 -3.09 -1.85 -8.60
CA SER A 30 -2.82 -1.65 -10.03
C SER A 30 -1.73 -2.61 -10.50
N VAL A 31 -1.84 -3.06 -11.75
CA VAL A 31 -0.77 -3.80 -12.43
C VAL A 31 0.24 -2.79 -12.96
N ILE A 32 1.49 -2.90 -12.50
CA ILE A 32 2.57 -1.97 -12.89
C ILE A 32 3.58 -2.59 -13.86
N SER A 33 3.47 -3.88 -14.17
CA SER A 33 4.41 -4.61 -15.02
C SER A 33 3.72 -5.81 -15.68
N SER A 34 4.15 -6.18 -16.89
CA SER A 34 3.67 -7.38 -17.60
C SER A 34 4.44 -8.65 -17.21
N GLN A 35 5.61 -8.48 -16.56
CA GLN A 35 6.46 -9.55 -16.06
C GLN A 35 6.76 -9.35 -14.57
N PRO A 36 7.27 -10.37 -13.85
CA PRO A 36 7.54 -10.25 -12.42
C PRO A 36 8.49 -9.09 -12.09
N VAL A 37 8.19 -8.39 -10.99
CA VAL A 37 9.03 -7.35 -10.40
C VAL A 37 10.15 -8.03 -9.61
N SER A 38 11.40 -7.75 -9.97
CA SER A 38 12.59 -8.34 -9.35
C SER A 38 13.18 -7.46 -8.23
N ALA A 39 12.92 -6.16 -8.27
CA ALA A 39 13.32 -5.22 -7.23
C ALA A 39 12.29 -4.09 -7.09
N PHE A 40 12.09 -3.63 -5.85
CA PHE A 40 11.17 -2.55 -5.53
C PHE A 40 11.72 -1.76 -4.33
N ASP A 41 11.67 -0.43 -4.39
CA ASP A 41 12.03 0.42 -3.25
C ASP A 41 11.18 1.69 -3.17
N TRP A 42 10.93 2.16 -1.95
CA TRP A 42 10.20 3.39 -1.67
C TRP A 42 11.15 4.57 -1.52
N HIS A 43 10.76 5.73 -2.00
CA HIS A 43 11.53 6.94 -1.74
C HIS A 43 11.36 7.37 -0.27
N SER A 44 12.49 7.54 0.42
CA SER A 44 12.52 7.88 1.85
C SER A 44 11.91 9.25 2.19
N GLY A 45 11.96 10.22 1.26
CA GLY A 45 11.52 11.59 1.49
C GLY A 45 10.15 11.96 0.90
N LYS A 46 9.57 11.13 0.04
CA LYS A 46 8.28 11.43 -0.63
C LYS A 46 7.38 10.21 -0.53
N ALA A 47 6.37 10.34 0.32
CA ALA A 47 5.38 9.29 0.53
C ALA A 47 4.73 8.87 -0.79
N GLY A 48 4.58 7.56 -0.98
CA GLY A 48 3.95 6.98 -2.15
C GLY A 48 4.83 6.96 -3.41
N VAL A 49 5.99 7.62 -3.46
CA VAL A 49 6.89 7.53 -4.62
C VAL A 49 7.74 6.27 -4.52
N PHE A 50 7.87 5.52 -5.61
CA PHE A 50 8.66 4.28 -5.65
C PHE A 50 9.43 4.11 -6.96
N VAL A 51 10.40 3.20 -6.93
CA VAL A 51 11.09 2.64 -8.10
C VAL A 51 10.88 1.13 -8.15
N ALA A 52 10.72 0.57 -9.34
CA ALA A 52 10.59 -0.87 -9.56
C ALA A 52 11.38 -1.32 -10.80
N ALA A 53 12.06 -2.46 -10.70
CA ALA A 53 12.69 -3.14 -11.84
C ALA A 53 11.95 -4.45 -12.11
N ALA A 54 11.70 -4.75 -13.38
CA ALA A 54 10.99 -5.96 -13.80
C ALA A 54 11.68 -6.64 -14.99
N TYR A 55 11.36 -7.92 -15.20
CA TYR A 55 11.96 -8.71 -16.28
C TYR A 55 11.47 -8.33 -17.69
N ASP A 56 10.48 -7.45 -17.80
CA ASP A 56 10.03 -6.87 -19.06
C ASP A 56 11.01 -5.82 -19.63
N GLN A 57 12.26 -5.83 -19.16
CA GLN A 57 13.36 -4.97 -19.58
C GLN A 57 13.10 -3.49 -19.27
N THR A 58 12.37 -3.19 -18.21
CA THR A 58 12.08 -1.81 -17.81
C THR A 58 12.36 -1.53 -16.32
N VAL A 59 12.77 -0.28 -16.07
CA VAL A 59 12.79 0.34 -14.75
C VAL A 59 11.72 1.41 -14.73
N ARG A 60 10.91 1.43 -13.67
CA ARG A 60 9.76 2.33 -13.53
C ARG A 60 9.92 3.20 -12.30
N VAL A 61 9.54 4.46 -12.43
CA VAL A 61 9.31 5.37 -11.31
C VAL A 61 7.82 5.63 -11.26
N GLY A 62 7.20 5.42 -10.10
CA GLY A 62 5.74 5.51 -9.94
C GLY A 62 5.33 6.21 -8.64
N MET A 63 4.03 6.47 -8.51
CA MET A 63 3.42 7.03 -7.31
C MET A 63 2.16 6.25 -6.93
N ALA A 64 2.09 5.81 -5.68
CA ALA A 64 0.91 5.21 -5.07
C ALA A 64 0.11 6.29 -4.34
N SER A 65 -1.17 6.46 -4.71
CA SER A 65 -2.07 7.43 -4.07
C SER A 65 -3.47 6.84 -3.87
N ARG A 66 -4.26 7.44 -2.98
CA ARG A 66 -5.68 7.10 -2.77
C ARG A 66 -6.60 7.69 -3.84
N VAL A 67 -6.09 8.56 -4.71
CA VAL A 67 -6.90 9.21 -5.74
C VAL A 67 -7.15 8.18 -6.84
N ASN A 68 -8.40 7.76 -6.96
CA ASN A 68 -8.88 6.91 -8.03
C ASN A 68 -9.31 7.84 -9.18
N ALA A 69 -8.58 7.78 -10.31
CA ALA A 69 -8.71 8.61 -11.53
C ALA A 69 -7.81 9.85 -11.62
N LEU A 70 -6.93 9.82 -12.62
CA LEU A 70 -6.87 10.86 -13.64
C LEU A 70 -7.53 10.31 -14.91
#